data_AF-A0A660U126-F1
#
_entry.id   AF-A0A660U126-F1
#
_cell.length_a   1.000
_cell.length_b   1.000
_cell.length_c   1.000
_cell.angle_alpha   90.00
_cell.angle_beta   90.00
_cell.angle_gamma   90.00
#
_symmetry.space_group_name_H-M   'P 1'
#
loop_
_entity.id
_entity.type
_entity.pdbx_description
1 polymer ?
#
loop_
_entity_poly.entity_id
_entity_poly.type
_entity_poly.pdbx_seq_one_letter_code
_entity_poly.pdbx_strand_id
1 'polypeptide(L)'
;MGIPDRWRIEKSRSGEFTAFLDGRALHSRFDPVREAEKTAASVPGDTAIVVLGGFGLGYVAEALLRSAPGRPLVIAEADGDLLAKAAEVRDIGPLLQ
;
A
#
# COMPACT_ATOMS: atom_id res chain seq x y z
N MET A 1 -29.98 -6.03 10.31
CA MET A 1 -28.69 -5.62 10.89
C MET A 1 -27.68 -5.77 9.76
N GLY A 2 -27.21 -4.66 9.19
CA GLY A 2 -26.29 -4.72 8.04
C GLY A 2 -24.98 -5.40 8.44
N ILE A 3 -24.39 -6.15 7.52
CA ILE A 3 -23.02 -6.63 7.68
C ILE A 3 -22.15 -5.38 7.83
N PRO A 4 -21.31 -5.24 8.86
CA PRO A 4 -20.40 -4.10 8.96
C PRO A 4 -19.58 -3.99 7.67
N ASP A 5 -19.29 -2.78 7.22
CA ASP A 5 -18.40 -2.60 6.08
C ASP A 5 -17.05 -3.26 6.40
N ARG A 6 -16.77 -4.36 5.70
CA ARG A 6 -15.53 -5.15 5.80
C ARG A 6 -14.29 -4.26 5.67
N TRP A 7 -14.42 -3.19 4.90
CA TRP A 7 -13.41 -2.19 4.61
C TRP A 7 -13.82 -0.81 5.09
N ARG A 8 -12.89 -0.10 5.75
CA ARG A 8 -13.06 1.33 6.08
C ARG A 8 -11.81 2.11 5.69
N ILE A 9 -12.00 3.35 5.22
CA ILE A 9 -10.91 4.27 4.90
C ILE A 9 -11.00 5.47 5.83
N GLU A 10 -9.88 5.85 6.45
CA GLU A 10 -9.79 7.03 7.31
C GLU A 10 -8.49 7.78 7.05
N LYS A 11 -8.43 9.07 7.38
CA LYS A 11 -7.16 9.81 7.36
C LYS A 11 -6.28 9.41 8.54
N SER A 12 -5.02 9.14 8.27
CA SER A 12 -3.94 9.08 9.26
C SER A 12 -3.65 10.47 9.84
N ARG A 13 -2.83 10.53 10.89
CA ARG A 13 -2.41 11.81 11.49
C ARG A 13 -1.59 12.70 10.56
N SER A 14 -0.87 12.12 9.59
CA SER A 14 -0.13 12.86 8.57
C SER A 14 -1.01 13.37 7.42
N GLY A 15 -2.30 13.01 7.39
CA GLY A 15 -3.28 13.46 6.40
C GLY A 15 -3.53 12.48 5.26
N GLU A 16 -2.61 11.53 5.06
CA GLU A 16 -2.69 10.42 4.11
C GLU A 16 -3.73 9.38 4.55
N PHE A 17 -4.35 8.66 3.62
CA PHE A 17 -5.35 7.65 3.97
C PHE A 17 -4.73 6.37 4.55
N THR A 18 -5.45 5.72 5.46
CA THR A 18 -5.20 4.35 5.90
C THR A 18 -6.47 3.51 5.71
N ALA A 19 -6.27 2.23 5.40
CA ALA A 19 -7.35 1.26 5.24
C ALA A 19 -7.46 0.41 6.50
N PHE A 20 -8.68 0.00 6.81
CA PHE A 20 -8.99 -0.95 7.87
C PHE A 20 -9.73 -2.13 7.29
N LEU A 21 -9.28 -3.33 7.63
CA LEU A 21 -9.97 -4.60 7.36
C LEU A 21 -10.45 -5.17 8.68
N ASP A 22 -11.76 -5.36 8.83
CA ASP A 22 -12.36 -5.91 10.06
C ASP A 22 -11.86 -5.20 11.35
N GLY A 23 -11.71 -3.87 11.27
CA GLY A 23 -11.24 -3.01 12.36
C GLY A 23 -9.73 -2.97 12.56
N ARG A 24 -8.93 -3.76 11.84
CA ARG A 24 -7.46 -3.73 11.88
C ARG A 24 -6.91 -2.79 10.84
N ALA A 25 -6.03 -1.88 11.25
CA ALA A 25 -5.34 -0.98 10.32
C ALA A 25 -4.37 -1.78 9.44
N LEU A 26 -4.43 -1.56 8.13
CA LEU A 26 -3.48 -2.12 7.17
C LEU A 26 -2.22 -1.26 7.01
N HIS A 27 -2.33 0.03 7.30
CA HIS A 27 -1.20 0.97 7.28
C HIS A 27 -1.15 1.76 8.57
N SER A 28 0.01 2.35 8.86
CA SER A 28 0.21 3.23 10.00
C SER A 28 -0.87 4.31 10.07
N ARG A 29 -1.50 4.40 11.26
CA ARG A 29 -2.44 5.47 11.59
C ARG A 29 -1.75 6.82 11.82
N PHE A 30 -0.43 6.84 11.88
CA PHE A 30 0.36 8.05 12.11
C PHE A 30 0.85 8.63 10.80
N ASP A 31 1.59 7.82 10.04
CA ASP A 31 2.21 8.21 8.78
C ASP A 31 2.49 6.95 7.93
N PRO A 32 1.56 6.59 7.02
CA PRO A 32 1.69 5.39 6.19
C PRO A 32 2.80 5.51 5.14
N VAL A 33 3.11 6.73 4.66
CA VAL A 33 4.19 6.96 3.70
C VAL A 33 5.54 6.68 4.35
N ARG A 34 5.78 7.24 5.54
CA ARG A 34 7.04 7.02 6.27
C ARG A 34 7.24 5.56 6.68
N GLU A 35 6.18 4.85 7.02
CA GLU A 35 6.24 3.41 7.30
C GLU A 35 6.64 2.61 6.05
N ALA A 36 6.06 2.94 4.90
CA ALA A 36 6.39 2.30 3.64
C ALA A 36 7.83 2.57 3.19
N GLU A 37 8.32 3.80 3.34
CA GLU A 37 9.72 4.15 3.03
C GLU A 37 10.72 3.37 3.89
N LYS A 38 10.43 3.20 5.19
CA LYS A 38 11.25 2.34 6.07
C LYS A 38 11.26 0.89 5.60
N THR A 39 10.12 0.39 5.16
CA THR A 39 9.99 -0.96 4.61
C THR A 39 10.83 -1.10 3.34
N ALA A 40 10.72 -0.17 2.40
CA ALA A 40 11.51 -0.18 1.18
C ALA A 40 13.02 -0.06 1.44
N ALA A 41 13.43 0.77 2.40
CA ALA A 41 14.84 0.94 2.80
C ALA A 41 15.47 -0.33 3.40
N SER A 42 14.66 -1.29 3.88
CA SER A 42 15.16 -2.57 4.38
C SER A 42 15.55 -3.55 3.27
N VAL A 43 15.18 -3.27 2.03
CA VAL A 43 15.48 -4.14 0.88
C VAL A 43 16.90 -3.86 0.37
N PRO A 44 17.77 -4.88 0.25
CA PRO A 44 19.13 -4.70 -0.26
C PRO A 44 19.17 -4.09 -1.67
N GLY A 45 20.10 -3.18 -1.91
CA GLY A 45 20.21 -2.45 -3.18
C GLY A 45 20.58 -3.31 -4.40
N ASP A 46 21.18 -4.48 -4.18
CA ASP A 46 21.53 -5.48 -5.19
C ASP A 46 20.42 -6.52 -5.43
N THR A 47 19.26 -6.36 -4.79
CA THR A 47 18.09 -7.23 -4.99
C THR A 47 17.60 -7.14 -6.44
N ALA A 48 17.60 -8.26 -7.15
CA ALA A 48 17.19 -8.32 -8.55
C ALA A 48 15.67 -8.11 -8.77
N ILE A 49 14.83 -8.70 -7.92
CA ILE A 49 13.36 -8.66 -8.03
C ILE A 49 12.77 -8.58 -6.62
N VAL A 50 11.69 -7.82 -6.46
CA VAL A 50 10.88 -7.81 -5.22
C VAL A 50 9.52 -8.42 -5.49
N VAL A 51 9.08 -9.30 -4.59
CA VAL A 51 7.70 -9.80 -4.55
C VAL A 51 7.03 -9.24 -3.30
N LEU A 52 5.96 -8.47 -3.51
CA LEU A 52 5.17 -7.85 -2.45
C LEU A 52 3.84 -8.60 -2.30
N GLY A 53 3.64 -9.21 -1.13
CA GLY A 53 2.36 -9.81 -0.76
C GLY A 53 1.42 -8.76 -0.17
N GLY A 54 0.35 -8.44 -0.90
CA GLY A 54 -0.62 -7.40 -0.57
C GLY A 54 -0.27 -6.06 -1.21
N PHE A 55 -1.24 -5.42 -1.84
CA PHE A 55 -1.14 -4.06 -2.36
C PHE A 55 -1.55 -3.03 -1.31
N GLY A 56 -2.62 -3.31 -0.56
CA GLY A 56 -3.21 -2.34 0.35
C GLY A 56 -3.63 -1.08 -0.40
N LEU A 57 -3.17 0.09 0.07
CA LEU A 57 -3.34 1.37 -0.63
C LEU A 57 -2.13 1.71 -1.52
N GLY A 58 -1.18 0.79 -1.70
CA GLY A 58 -0.04 0.96 -2.61
C GLY A 58 1.19 1.67 -2.04
N TYR A 59 1.20 2.07 -0.76
CA TYR A 59 2.32 2.83 -0.17
C TYR A 59 3.67 2.11 -0.28
N VAL A 60 3.72 0.81 0.06
CA VAL A 60 4.96 0.03 -0.02
C VAL A 60 5.40 -0.18 -1.47
N ALA A 61 4.46 -0.49 -2.37
CA ALA A 61 4.75 -0.65 -3.80
C ALA A 61 5.37 0.63 -4.38
N GLU A 62 4.77 1.77 -4.08
CA GLU A 62 5.25 3.08 -4.51
C GLU A 62 6.64 3.42 -3.94
N ALA A 63 6.86 3.16 -2.65
CA ALA A 63 8.16 3.37 -2.02
C ALA A 63 9.25 2.47 -2.64
N LEU A 64 8.92 1.22 -2.96
CA LEU A 64 9.83 0.28 -3.62
C LEU A 64 10.22 0.74 -5.03
N LEU A 65 9.24 1.18 -5.84
CA LEU A 65 9.47 1.70 -7.19
C LEU A 65 10.32 2.97 -7.18
N ARG A 66 10.10 3.88 -6.23
CA ARG A 66 10.94 5.07 -6.05
C ARG A 66 12.36 4.75 -5.61
N SER A 67 12.53 3.76 -4.72
CA SER A 67 13.84 3.42 -4.14
C SER A 67 14.81 2.82 -5.17
N ALA A 68 14.29 2.14 -6.20
CA ALA A 68 15.09 1.51 -7.23
C ALA A 68 14.32 1.53 -8.57
N PRO A 69 14.35 2.66 -9.29
CA PRO A 69 13.66 2.81 -10.57
C PRO A 69 14.10 1.73 -11.57
N GLY A 70 13.13 1.07 -12.20
CA GLY A 70 13.38 0.00 -13.19
C GLY A 70 13.61 -1.39 -12.60
N ARG A 71 13.68 -1.55 -11.27
CA ARG A 71 13.71 -2.87 -10.65
C ARG A 71 12.33 -3.55 -10.76
N PRO A 72 12.26 -4.80 -11.24
CA PRO A 72 11.00 -5.53 -11.28
C PRO A 72 10.35 -5.67 -9.89
N LEU A 73 9.07 -5.33 -9.84
CA LEU A 73 8.20 -5.48 -8.68
C LEU A 73 6.99 -6.33 -9.08
N VAL A 74 6.80 -7.47 -8.41
CA VAL A 74 5.61 -8.31 -8.54
C VAL A 74 4.74 -8.10 -7.32
N ILE A 75 3.46 -7.79 -7.53
CA ILE A 75 2.50 -7.57 -6.44
C ILE A 75 1.44 -8.66 -6.52
N ALA A 76 1.22 -9.35 -5.41
CA ALA A 76 0.16 -10.34 -5.28
C ALA A 76 -0.88 -9.83 -4.28
N GLU A 77 -2.03 -9.37 -4.78
CA GLU A 77 -3.18 -8.95 -3.97
C GLU A 77 -4.28 -10.02 -4.05
N ALA A 78 -4.77 -10.45 -2.89
CA ALA A 78 -5.79 -11.49 -2.79
C ALA A 78 -7.20 -10.92 -2.87
N ASP A 79 -7.39 -9.65 -2.53
CA ASP A 79 -8.68 -8.97 -2.52
C ASP A 79 -8.74 -7.88 -3.60
N GLY A 80 -9.42 -8.19 -4.71
CA GLY A 80 -9.56 -7.26 -5.83
C GLY A 80 -10.29 -5.97 -5.48
N ASP A 81 -11.17 -5.98 -4.46
CA ASP A 81 -11.89 -4.77 -4.03
C ASP A 81 -10.93 -3.73 -3.44
N LEU A 82 -9.79 -4.18 -2.91
CA LEU A 82 -8.79 -3.31 -2.29
C LEU A 82 -8.07 -2.44 -3.32
N LEU A 83 -7.84 -2.98 -4.53
CA LEU A 83 -7.27 -2.21 -5.64
C LEU A 83 -8.21 -1.08 -6.07
N ALA A 84 -9.52 -1.37 -6.19
CA ALA A 84 -10.53 -0.36 -6.50
C ALA A 84 -10.58 0.72 -5.41
N LYS A 85 -10.58 0.31 -4.13
CA LYS A 85 -10.54 1.24 -3.00
C LYS A 85 -9.29 2.10 -2.98
N ALA A 86 -8.13 1.54 -3.31
CA ALA A 86 -6.90 2.31 -3.44
C ALA A 86 -7.01 3.39 -4.51
N ALA A 87 -7.55 3.05 -5.69
CA ALA A 87 -7.77 3.99 -6.79
C ALA A 87 -8.82 5.08 -6.45
N GLU A 88 -9.82 4.78 -5.62
CA GLU A 88 -10.82 5.76 -5.17
C GLU A 88 -10.21 6.88 -4.31
N VAL A 89 -9.15 6.57 -3.54
CA VAL A 89 -8.64 7.50 -2.51
C VAL A 89 -7.22 7.98 -2.75
N ARG A 90 -6.51 7.39 -3.72
CA ARG A 90 -5.15 7.77 -4.12
C ARG A 90 -5.00 7.69 -5.64
N ASP A 91 -4.15 8.56 -6.19
CA ASP A 91 -3.69 8.37 -7.57
C ASP A 91 -2.68 7.23 -7.62
N ILE A 92 -3.16 6.05 -8.03
CA ILE A 92 -2.33 4.86 -8.21
C ILE A 92 -1.91 4.66 -9.67
N GLY A 93 -2.30 5.55 -10.58
CA GLY A 93 -1.95 5.47 -11.99
C GLY A 93 -0.44 5.28 -12.24
N PRO A 94 0.45 6.01 -11.54
CA PRO A 94 1.90 5.80 -11.65
C PRO A 94 2.40 4.41 -11.28
N LEU A 95 1.60 3.57 -10.61
CA LEU A 95 1.95 2.21 -10.18
C LEU A 95 1.49 1.14 -11.17
N LEU A 96 0.63 1.49 -12.13
CA LEU A 96 0.03 0.56 -13.09
C LEU A 96 0.73 0.69 -14.45
N GLN A 97 1.93 0.13 -14.57
CA GLN A 97 2.72 0.11 -15.82
C GLN A 97 2.65 -1.24 -16.52
#